data_AF-Q08U88-F1
#
_entry.id   AF-Q08U88-F1
#
_cell.length_a   1.000
_cell.length_b   1.000
_cell.length_c   1.000
_cell.angle_alpha   90.00
_cell.angle_beta   90.00
_cell.angle_gamma   90.00
#
_symmetry.space_group_name_H-M   'P 1'
#
loop_
_entity.id
_entity.type
_entity.pdbx_description
1 polymer ?
#
loop_
_entity_poly.entity_id
_entity_poly.type
_entity_poly.pdbx_seq_one_letter_code
_entity_poly.pdbx_strand_id
1 'polypeptide(L)'
;MYRSCLLTPLVFSLCLVGCGGEEDGFLPHEEPSESIGELTLSEQIDSALLAINNYKNFCSQTPGAPLCQSQANRFEPNQFSMSPHTGEAILIVDDFSQLPLRAIRYKNRLKGFFRAQAGGNIQPVQFDWNTPATFFTVLTRFAAPDLIPAESLRRLSGPLNEVFGYLNDQNFGHGSIVFSLLIEANPRQPVVVLDRPTLPGIAPEEFCDASAESHPALLQKSEHVASELVRIMTEHNVRFVNVSFGETFETIRDSWRRACVGNLPSDSILREKLAAYKPILKALSKTPGVFAAQSAINASNAQDFPYDYPSQEYPNRVLAGYFTALTSGLDEQGRGNSGALVGWPQRQNVDLYLNSGVLAQRPFPYNQTPLLQVDGFGTDIYPITTTATSWIAPLALSRFIHLRYSSFGNETMNDQLIEKIRARMVPVACGNPKTACVFQDPLLHGQVEAVRLGYRTRLYQEP
;
A
#
# COMPACT_ATOMS: atom_id res chain seq x y z
N MET A 1 -45.69 31.54 -35.82
CA MET A 1 -44.89 31.57 -37.07
C MET A 1 -44.52 30.13 -37.43
N TYR A 2 -44.50 29.85 -38.73
CA TYR A 2 -44.83 28.58 -39.39
C TYR A 2 -43.80 27.42 -39.28
N ARG A 3 -44.36 26.21 -39.07
CA ARG A 3 -44.13 24.88 -39.71
C ARG A 3 -42.68 24.42 -39.99
N SER A 4 -42.20 23.31 -39.41
CA SER A 4 -42.49 21.87 -39.69
C SER A 4 -41.77 21.28 -40.93
N CYS A 5 -40.99 20.23 -40.65
CA CYS A 5 -41.00 18.90 -41.30
C CYS A 5 -40.20 18.58 -42.59
N LEU A 6 -39.43 17.47 -42.48
CA LEU A 6 -39.32 16.28 -43.37
C LEU A 6 -38.11 16.08 -44.31
N LEU A 7 -37.49 14.89 -44.10
CA LEU A 7 -37.11 13.82 -45.04
C LEU A 7 -36.02 14.03 -46.13
N THR A 8 -34.91 13.30 -45.97
CA THR A 8 -34.30 12.22 -46.84
C THR A 8 -34.42 12.26 -48.38
N PRO A 9 -33.69 11.41 -49.13
CA PRO A 9 -32.25 11.33 -49.44
C PRO A 9 -32.01 11.50 -50.97
N LEU A 10 -30.76 11.50 -51.47
CA LEU A 10 -30.52 11.12 -52.88
C LEU A 10 -29.10 10.61 -53.14
N VAL A 11 -29.06 9.37 -53.61
CA VAL A 11 -27.93 8.69 -54.25
C VAL A 11 -27.95 9.06 -55.73
N PHE A 12 -26.79 9.35 -56.33
CA PHE A 12 -26.56 9.11 -57.76
C PHE A 12 -25.10 8.70 -58.00
N SER A 13 -24.95 7.51 -58.59
CA SER A 13 -23.72 7.01 -59.21
C SER A 13 -23.52 7.64 -60.58
N LEU A 14 -22.27 7.80 -61.01
CA LEU A 14 -21.85 7.46 -62.37
C LEU A 14 -20.32 7.33 -62.47
N CYS A 15 -19.91 6.17 -62.96
CA CYS A 15 -18.56 5.87 -63.44
C CYS A 15 -18.20 6.73 -64.65
N LEU A 16 -16.91 6.93 -64.92
CA LEU A 16 -16.31 6.57 -66.21
C LEU A 16 -14.78 6.54 -66.12
N VAL A 17 -14.24 5.63 -66.94
CA VAL A 17 -12.86 5.17 -67.13
C VAL A 17 -11.98 6.21 -67.82
N GLY A 18 -10.68 6.22 -67.56
CA GLY A 18 -9.71 6.96 -68.39
C GLY A 18 -8.24 6.80 -68.00
N CYS A 19 -7.59 5.79 -68.58
CA CYS A 19 -6.19 5.64 -69.00
C CYS A 19 -5.03 6.41 -68.32
N GLY A 20 -4.08 5.62 -67.79
CA GLY A 20 -2.67 5.55 -68.20
C GLY A 20 -1.83 6.84 -68.31
N GLY A 21 -0.83 6.94 -67.45
CA GLY A 21 0.27 7.90 -67.57
C GLY A 21 1.45 7.48 -66.70
N GLU A 22 2.54 7.15 -67.40
CA GLU A 22 3.92 6.81 -67.07
C GLU A 22 4.49 7.09 -65.67
N GLU A 23 5.36 6.14 -65.29
CA GLU A 23 6.29 6.13 -64.17
C GLU A 23 7.20 7.36 -64.15
N ASP A 24 7.22 8.08 -63.02
CA ASP A 24 8.40 8.82 -62.58
C ASP A 24 8.64 8.49 -61.10
N GLY A 25 9.70 7.73 -60.88
CA GLY A 25 10.14 7.29 -59.57
C GLY A 25 10.64 8.46 -58.74
N PHE A 26 9.85 8.84 -57.73
CA PHE A 26 10.38 9.44 -56.51
C PHE A 26 10.33 8.40 -55.41
N LEU A 27 11.49 7.78 -55.15
CA LEU A 27 11.73 7.06 -53.90
C LEU A 27 11.43 8.04 -52.75
N PRO A 28 10.57 7.69 -51.78
CA PRO A 28 10.62 8.39 -50.51
C PRO A 28 12.00 8.15 -49.94
N HIS A 29 12.74 9.23 -49.69
CA HIS A 29 13.85 9.19 -48.76
C HIS A 29 13.26 8.70 -47.43
N GLU A 30 13.48 7.43 -47.10
CA GLU A 30 13.50 7.01 -45.70
C GLU A 30 14.61 7.84 -45.06
N GLU A 31 14.22 8.95 -44.43
CA GLU A 31 15.03 9.49 -43.36
C GLU A 31 15.19 8.35 -42.35
N PRO A 32 16.42 7.94 -42.02
CA PRO A 32 16.60 6.99 -40.94
C PRO A 32 15.98 7.63 -39.71
N SER A 33 14.91 7.02 -39.19
CA SER A 33 14.46 7.36 -37.85
C SER A 33 15.64 7.05 -36.95
N GLU A 34 16.37 8.08 -36.53
CA GLU A 34 17.31 7.98 -35.43
C GLU A 34 16.48 7.52 -34.23
N SER A 35 16.43 6.21 -34.03
CA SER A 35 16.06 5.66 -32.74
C SER A 35 17.14 6.15 -31.79
N ILE A 36 16.87 7.26 -31.11
CA ILE A 36 17.61 7.67 -29.93
C ILE A 36 17.51 6.46 -28.99
N GLY A 37 18.57 5.64 -28.96
CA GLY A 37 18.55 4.36 -28.28
C GLY A 37 18.15 4.57 -26.82
N GLU A 38 17.11 3.84 -26.38
CA GLU A 38 16.75 3.85 -24.96
C GLU A 38 17.95 3.34 -24.15
N LEU A 39 18.42 4.16 -23.19
CA LEU A 39 19.52 3.79 -22.31
C LEU A 39 19.18 2.50 -21.55
N THR A 40 20.12 1.57 -21.48
CA THR A 40 20.01 0.38 -20.64
C THR A 40 19.89 0.76 -19.17
N LEU A 41 19.31 -0.12 -18.34
CA LEU A 41 19.20 0.14 -16.90
C LEU A 41 20.57 0.41 -16.25
N SER A 42 21.62 -0.28 -16.68
CA SER A 42 22.98 -0.04 -16.18
C SER A 42 23.47 1.38 -16.50
N GLU A 43 23.29 1.85 -17.74
CA GLU A 43 23.67 3.21 -18.14
C GLU A 43 22.86 4.27 -17.37
N GLN A 44 21.58 4.00 -17.10
CA GLN A 44 20.75 4.89 -16.28
C GLN A 44 21.25 4.98 -14.83
N ILE A 45 21.67 3.85 -14.24
CA ILE A 45 22.29 3.78 -12.91
C ILE A 45 23.62 4.54 -12.90
N ASP A 46 24.49 4.32 -13.88
CA ASP A 46 25.79 4.97 -13.94
C ASP A 46 25.65 6.50 -14.12
N SER A 47 24.70 6.93 -14.94
CA SER A 47 24.33 8.35 -15.06
C SER A 47 23.79 8.94 -13.76
N ALA A 48 22.98 8.18 -13.00
CA ALA A 48 22.49 8.63 -11.70
C ALA A 48 23.61 8.73 -10.66
N LEU A 49 24.54 7.77 -10.62
CA LEU A 49 25.73 7.82 -9.77
C LEU A 49 26.59 9.05 -10.07
N LEU A 50 26.82 9.34 -11.35
CA LEU A 50 27.55 10.54 -11.77
C LEU A 50 26.84 11.82 -11.30
N ALA A 51 25.51 11.90 -11.42
CA ALA A 51 24.73 13.04 -10.95
C ALA A 51 24.83 13.24 -9.43
N ILE A 52 24.76 12.17 -8.65
CA ILE A 52 24.93 12.19 -7.18
C ILE A 52 26.34 12.68 -6.81
N ASN A 53 27.37 12.13 -7.46
CA ASN A 53 28.76 12.51 -7.19
C ASN A 53 29.05 13.98 -7.57
N ASN A 54 28.53 14.43 -8.71
CA ASN A 54 28.67 15.83 -9.12
C ASN A 54 27.97 16.78 -8.14
N TYR A 55 26.77 16.41 -7.67
CA TYR A 55 26.08 17.17 -6.62
C TYR A 55 26.90 17.24 -5.34
N LYS A 56 27.41 16.10 -4.84
CA LYS A 56 28.24 16.04 -3.64
C LYS A 56 29.46 16.96 -3.76
N ASN A 57 30.21 16.85 -4.85
CA ASN A 57 31.41 17.64 -5.09
C ASN A 57 31.08 19.14 -5.16
N PHE A 58 30.07 19.52 -5.93
CA PHE A 58 29.66 20.92 -6.08
C PHE A 58 29.15 21.51 -4.77
N CYS A 59 28.23 20.83 -4.08
CA CYS A 59 27.62 21.33 -2.85
C CYS A 59 28.55 21.31 -1.64
N SER A 60 29.59 20.48 -1.65
CA SER A 60 30.66 20.57 -0.65
C SER A 60 31.49 21.86 -0.78
N GLN A 61 31.63 22.38 -2.00
CA GLN A 61 32.38 23.61 -2.29
C GLN A 61 31.51 24.85 -2.25
N THR A 62 30.22 24.74 -2.59
CA THR A 62 29.28 25.86 -2.66
C THR A 62 27.92 25.50 -2.03
N PRO A 63 27.84 25.32 -0.71
CA PRO A 63 26.60 24.86 -0.05
C PRO A 63 25.39 25.77 -0.26
N GLY A 64 25.62 27.08 -0.40
CA GLY A 64 24.57 28.08 -0.61
C GLY A 64 24.05 28.20 -2.04
N ALA A 65 24.61 27.46 -3.00
CA ALA A 65 24.14 27.50 -4.38
C ALA A 65 22.69 26.97 -4.49
N PRO A 66 21.83 27.55 -5.35
CA PRO A 66 20.44 27.12 -5.49
C PRO A 66 20.24 25.62 -5.76
N LEU A 67 21.17 24.99 -6.50
CA LEU A 67 21.14 23.55 -6.78
C LEU A 67 21.23 22.69 -5.51
N CYS A 68 21.92 23.19 -4.48
CA CYS A 68 22.17 22.50 -3.21
C CYS A 68 21.06 22.73 -2.18
N GLN A 69 20.14 23.64 -2.46
CA GLN A 69 19.02 23.95 -1.58
C GLN A 69 17.85 23.02 -1.88
N SER A 70 17.06 22.71 -0.84
CA SER A 70 15.81 22.00 -1.02
C SER A 70 14.82 22.86 -1.80
N GLN A 71 14.14 22.25 -2.75
CA GLN A 71 13.02 22.86 -3.47
C GLN A 71 11.74 22.06 -3.21
N ALA A 72 10.60 22.73 -3.30
CA ALA A 72 9.29 22.11 -3.21
C ALA A 72 8.99 21.37 -4.52
N ASN A 73 8.87 20.04 -4.46
CA ASN A 73 8.47 19.21 -5.60
C ASN A 73 7.06 18.68 -5.35
N ARG A 74 6.07 19.24 -6.03
CA ARG A 74 4.66 18.89 -5.82
C ARG A 74 4.36 17.45 -6.22
N PHE A 75 3.61 16.76 -5.37
CA PHE A 75 2.96 15.52 -5.76
C PHE A 75 1.73 15.80 -6.63
N GLU A 76 1.70 15.21 -7.81
CA GLU A 76 0.60 15.35 -8.75
C GLU A 76 -0.04 13.97 -9.01
N PRO A 77 -1.31 13.75 -8.60
CA PRO A 77 -1.99 12.46 -8.77
C PRO A 77 -2.13 11.98 -10.23
N ASN A 78 -2.03 12.90 -11.21
CA ASN A 78 -2.07 12.59 -12.65
C ASN A 78 -0.82 11.86 -13.15
N GLN A 79 0.19 11.62 -12.30
CA GLN A 79 1.41 10.89 -12.64
C GLN A 79 1.22 9.38 -12.69
N PHE A 80 0.05 8.85 -12.31
CA PHE A 80 -0.28 7.44 -12.44
C PHE A 80 -0.11 6.97 -13.89
N SER A 81 0.84 6.05 -14.11
CA SER A 81 1.22 5.56 -15.44
C SER A 81 1.75 4.12 -15.41
N MET A 82 1.55 3.43 -14.29
CA MET A 82 1.96 2.05 -14.07
C MET A 82 1.46 1.10 -15.17
N SER A 83 2.33 0.26 -15.70
CA SER A 83 2.00 -0.80 -16.66
C SER A 83 3.07 -1.91 -16.61
N PRO A 84 2.71 -3.21 -16.48
CA PRO A 84 1.34 -3.74 -16.44
C PRO A 84 0.68 -3.52 -15.07
N HIS A 85 -0.65 -3.40 -15.05
CA HIS A 85 -1.45 -3.39 -13.82
C HIS A 85 -2.65 -4.32 -13.90
N THR A 86 -3.05 -4.86 -12.75
CA THR A 86 -4.26 -5.70 -12.63
C THR A 86 -5.57 -4.89 -12.64
N GLY A 87 -5.47 -3.59 -12.39
CA GLY A 87 -6.62 -2.68 -12.27
C GLY A 87 -7.25 -2.66 -10.88
N GLU A 88 -7.02 -3.68 -10.05
CA GLU A 88 -7.48 -3.77 -8.67
C GLU A 88 -6.44 -3.13 -7.73
N ALA A 89 -6.83 -2.05 -7.05
CA ALA A 89 -5.91 -1.25 -6.23
C ALA A 89 -5.84 -1.71 -4.77
N ILE A 90 -4.71 -1.41 -4.14
CA ILE A 90 -4.50 -1.47 -2.69
C ILE A 90 -4.80 -0.10 -2.09
N LEU A 91 -5.63 -0.05 -1.04
CA LEU A 91 -5.75 1.10 -0.15
C LEU A 91 -4.89 0.86 1.10
N ILE A 92 -3.92 1.74 1.31
CA ILE A 92 -3.11 1.76 2.53
C ILE A 92 -3.70 2.81 3.46
N VAL A 93 -4.30 2.38 4.57
CA VAL A 93 -4.80 3.27 5.62
C VAL A 93 -3.85 3.19 6.80
N ASP A 94 -3.15 4.29 7.07
CA ASP A 94 -2.16 4.36 8.16
C ASP A 94 -1.88 5.83 8.52
N ASP A 95 -1.00 6.07 9.50
CA ASP A 95 -0.61 7.41 9.91
C ASP A 95 0.38 8.00 8.87
N PHE A 96 -0.11 8.94 8.05
CA PHE A 96 0.64 9.66 7.02
C PHE A 96 0.49 11.17 7.18
N SER A 97 1.47 11.82 7.82
CA SER A 97 1.54 13.29 7.78
C SER A 97 1.84 13.81 6.36
N GLN A 98 2.68 13.07 5.63
CA GLN A 98 3.06 13.26 4.23
C GLN A 98 3.42 11.89 3.60
N LEU A 99 3.55 11.81 2.27
CA LEU A 99 4.10 10.60 1.66
C LEU A 99 5.61 10.48 1.96
N PRO A 100 6.12 9.26 2.21
CA PRO A 100 7.54 9.05 2.47
C PRO A 100 8.39 9.36 1.22
N LEU A 101 9.68 9.68 1.38
CA LEU A 101 10.55 10.04 0.25
C LEU A 101 10.68 8.93 -0.78
N ARG A 102 10.73 7.67 -0.33
CA ARG A 102 10.71 6.50 -1.23
C ARG A 102 9.51 6.50 -2.19
N ALA A 103 8.40 7.15 -1.83
CA ALA A 103 7.22 7.24 -2.70
C ALA A 103 7.49 8.04 -3.98
N ILE A 104 8.52 8.90 -4.03
CA ILE A 104 8.95 9.59 -5.26
C ILE A 104 9.26 8.57 -6.37
N ARG A 105 9.97 7.48 -6.04
CA ARG A 105 10.29 6.41 -6.99
C ARG A 105 9.06 5.63 -7.44
N TYR A 106 8.04 5.54 -6.60
CA TYR A 106 6.82 4.79 -6.89
C TYR A 106 5.64 5.68 -7.30
N LYS A 107 5.88 6.96 -7.58
CA LYS A 107 4.81 7.96 -7.84
C LYS A 107 3.90 7.56 -8.99
N ASN A 108 4.43 6.86 -9.99
CA ASN A 108 3.69 6.34 -11.13
C ASN A 108 2.68 5.23 -10.78
N ARG A 109 2.77 4.67 -9.57
CA ARG A 109 1.88 3.63 -9.03
C ARG A 109 0.83 4.20 -8.09
N LEU A 110 0.95 5.46 -7.70
CA LEU A 110 0.04 6.12 -6.77
C LEU A 110 -1.14 6.72 -7.54
N LYS A 111 -2.34 6.21 -7.28
CA LYS A 111 -3.60 6.78 -7.81
C LYS A 111 -4.04 8.02 -7.03
N GLY A 112 -3.56 8.21 -5.82
CA GLY A 112 -3.84 9.39 -5.01
C GLY A 112 -3.40 9.24 -3.56
N PHE A 113 -3.33 10.38 -2.88
CA PHE A 113 -3.11 10.49 -1.44
C PHE A 113 -4.25 11.33 -0.85
N PHE A 114 -4.93 10.79 0.15
CA PHE A 114 -6.17 11.34 0.69
C PHE A 114 -6.09 11.54 2.20
N ARG A 115 -6.91 12.45 2.73
CA ARG A 115 -7.07 12.69 4.17
C ARG A 115 -8.52 13.07 4.48
N ALA A 116 -9.03 12.56 5.60
CA ALA A 116 -10.30 13.00 6.14
C ALA A 116 -10.15 14.37 6.82
N GLN A 117 -11.01 15.33 6.46
CA GLN A 117 -11.07 16.66 7.05
C GLN A 117 -12.08 16.70 8.22
N ALA A 118 -12.06 17.79 8.98
CA ALA A 118 -13.13 18.09 9.93
C ALA A 118 -14.49 18.09 9.21
N GLY A 119 -15.48 17.42 9.80
CA GLY A 119 -16.78 17.13 9.17
C GLY A 119 -16.83 15.82 8.39
N GLY A 120 -15.70 15.13 8.19
CA GLY A 120 -15.63 13.77 7.66
C GLY A 120 -15.46 13.63 6.15
N ASN A 121 -15.40 14.73 5.39
CA ASN A 121 -15.10 14.69 3.96
C ASN A 121 -13.70 14.15 3.71
N ILE A 122 -13.52 13.24 2.74
CA ILE A 122 -12.19 12.75 2.37
C ILE A 122 -11.76 13.41 1.06
N GLN A 123 -10.64 14.14 1.10
CA GLN A 123 -10.16 14.96 0.00
C GLN A 123 -8.72 14.58 -0.39
N PRO A 124 -8.32 14.78 -1.65
CA PRO A 124 -6.92 14.68 -2.05
C PRO A 124 -6.04 15.65 -1.25
N VAL A 125 -4.87 15.17 -0.83
CA VAL A 125 -3.87 15.97 -0.12
C VAL A 125 -2.93 16.59 -1.14
N GLN A 126 -2.86 17.92 -1.13
CA GLN A 126 -1.82 18.68 -1.82
C GLN A 126 -0.60 18.76 -0.90
N PHE A 127 0.54 18.24 -1.33
CA PHE A 127 1.79 18.37 -0.58
C PHE A 127 3.00 18.40 -1.53
N ASP A 128 4.10 18.94 -1.02
CA ASP A 128 5.36 19.05 -1.75
C ASP A 128 6.46 18.25 -1.00
N TRP A 129 7.27 17.49 -1.75
CA TRP A 129 8.52 16.95 -1.22
C TRP A 129 9.59 18.03 -1.24
N ASN A 130 10.08 18.40 -0.06
CA ASN A 130 11.14 19.38 0.10
C ASN A 130 12.50 18.69 0.02
N THR A 131 13.03 18.58 -1.20
CA THR A 131 14.27 17.85 -1.50
C THR A 131 15.13 18.58 -2.52
N PRO A 132 16.46 18.37 -2.54
CA PRO A 132 17.31 18.88 -3.63
C PRO A 132 16.84 18.39 -5.01
N ALA A 133 16.98 19.24 -6.03
CA ALA A 133 16.52 18.95 -7.39
C ALA A 133 17.16 17.66 -7.97
N THR A 134 18.45 17.46 -7.71
CA THR A 134 19.19 16.26 -8.15
C THR A 134 18.61 15.00 -7.54
N PHE A 135 18.30 15.02 -6.24
CA PHE A 135 17.70 13.87 -5.54
C PHE A 135 16.35 13.49 -6.15
N PHE A 136 15.45 14.47 -6.29
CA PHE A 136 14.12 14.25 -6.86
C PHE A 136 14.20 13.71 -8.30
N THR A 137 15.10 14.26 -9.10
CA THR A 137 15.33 13.85 -10.50
C THR A 137 15.87 12.44 -10.59
N VAL A 138 16.84 12.09 -9.75
CA VAL A 138 17.42 10.73 -9.68
C VAL A 138 16.34 9.71 -9.32
N LEU A 139 15.55 9.94 -8.28
CA LEU A 139 14.49 8.99 -7.90
C LEU A 139 13.37 8.91 -8.94
N THR A 140 12.97 10.05 -9.51
CA THR A 140 11.95 10.12 -10.56
C THR A 140 12.35 9.34 -11.82
N ARG A 141 13.64 9.32 -12.17
CA ARG A 141 14.14 8.57 -13.34
C ARG A 141 13.75 7.09 -13.29
N PHE A 142 13.70 6.52 -12.08
CA PHE A 142 13.36 5.10 -11.89
C PHE A 142 11.88 4.86 -11.55
N ALA A 143 11.03 5.89 -11.66
CA ALA A 143 9.58 5.77 -11.60
C ALA A 143 8.98 5.41 -12.97
N ALA A 144 9.56 4.39 -13.63
CA ALA A 144 9.16 3.93 -14.95
C ALA A 144 7.80 3.21 -14.94
N PRO A 145 7.02 3.20 -16.04
CA PRO A 145 5.73 2.49 -16.11
C PRO A 145 5.79 1.05 -15.60
N ASP A 146 6.78 0.27 -16.03
CA ASP A 146 7.06 -1.04 -15.44
C ASP A 146 7.93 -0.90 -14.20
N LEU A 147 7.65 -1.72 -13.20
CA LEU A 147 8.39 -1.70 -11.95
C LEU A 147 9.81 -2.21 -12.20
N ILE A 148 10.78 -1.33 -11.96
CA ILE A 148 12.16 -1.75 -11.74
C ILE A 148 12.23 -2.30 -10.29
N PRO A 149 12.70 -3.52 -10.02
CA PRO A 149 12.88 -4.00 -8.64
C PRO A 149 13.92 -3.15 -7.89
N ALA A 150 13.70 -2.85 -6.61
CA ALA A 150 14.61 -2.02 -5.82
C ALA A 150 16.02 -2.64 -5.76
N GLU A 151 16.15 -3.96 -5.66
CA GLU A 151 17.46 -4.64 -5.67
C GLU A 151 18.26 -4.39 -6.95
N SER A 152 17.59 -4.17 -8.08
CA SER A 152 18.28 -3.82 -9.34
C SER A 152 18.95 -2.44 -9.27
N LEU A 153 18.56 -1.61 -8.30
CA LEU A 153 19.11 -0.28 -8.05
C LEU A 153 20.05 -0.24 -6.84
N ARG A 154 20.40 -1.39 -6.23
CA ARG A 154 21.20 -1.48 -4.98
C ARG A 154 22.48 -0.64 -5.01
N ARG A 155 23.14 -0.54 -6.16
CA ARG A 155 24.34 0.30 -6.38
C ARG A 155 24.12 1.78 -6.02
N LEU A 156 22.89 2.27 -6.03
CA LEU A 156 22.53 3.65 -5.67
C LEU A 156 22.36 3.86 -4.16
N SER A 157 22.06 2.81 -3.39
CA SER A 157 21.67 2.96 -1.98
C SER A 157 22.78 3.55 -1.11
N GLY A 158 24.02 3.07 -1.25
CA GLY A 158 25.19 3.63 -0.54
C GLY A 158 25.43 5.11 -0.86
N PRO A 159 25.64 5.48 -2.15
CA PRO A 159 25.82 6.87 -2.57
C PRO A 159 24.67 7.81 -2.19
N LEU A 160 23.42 7.37 -2.29
CA LEU A 160 22.26 8.16 -1.87
C LEU A 160 22.27 8.39 -0.36
N ASN A 161 22.57 7.37 0.45
CA ASN A 161 22.66 7.53 1.90
C ASN A 161 23.83 8.42 2.32
N GLU A 162 24.97 8.34 1.62
CA GLU A 162 26.12 9.20 1.92
C GLU A 162 25.79 10.69 1.67
N VAL A 163 25.08 10.99 0.58
CA VAL A 163 24.83 12.39 0.16
C VAL A 163 23.53 12.96 0.72
N PHE A 164 22.48 12.14 0.78
CA PHE A 164 21.12 12.54 1.12
C PHE A 164 20.56 11.82 2.36
N GLY A 165 21.39 11.07 3.09
CA GLY A 165 20.95 10.31 4.28
C GLY A 165 20.30 11.16 5.36
N TYR A 166 20.64 12.46 5.44
CA TYR A 166 20.00 13.42 6.34
C TYR A 166 18.49 13.62 6.05
N LEU A 167 18.03 13.27 4.85
CA LEU A 167 16.61 13.31 4.48
C LEU A 167 15.82 12.10 5.00
N ASN A 168 16.50 11.05 5.50
CA ASN A 168 15.83 9.84 5.97
C ASN A 168 14.86 10.10 7.14
N ASP A 169 15.00 11.22 7.84
CA ASP A 169 14.07 11.63 8.88
C ASP A 169 12.63 11.81 8.35
N GLN A 170 12.48 12.11 7.05
CA GLN A 170 11.19 12.22 6.38
C GLN A 170 10.56 10.87 6.03
N ASN A 171 11.29 9.76 6.24
CA ASN A 171 10.78 8.40 6.10
C ASN A 171 10.34 7.79 7.44
N PHE A 172 10.43 8.54 8.55
CA PHE A 172 9.92 8.05 9.83
C PHE A 172 8.39 8.07 9.85
N GLY A 173 7.83 7.12 10.58
CA GLY A 173 6.38 6.96 10.72
C GLY A 173 5.95 5.54 10.40
N HIS A 174 4.87 5.15 11.06
CA HIS A 174 4.33 3.81 10.92
C HIS A 174 3.86 3.53 9.48
N GLY A 175 3.16 4.47 8.85
CA GLY A 175 2.70 4.36 7.46
C GLY A 175 3.81 4.22 6.43
N SER A 176 4.98 4.82 6.66
CA SER A 176 6.15 4.70 5.78
C SER A 176 6.68 3.26 5.72
N ILE A 177 6.70 2.55 6.85
CA ILE A 177 7.09 1.14 6.92
C ILE A 177 6.03 0.26 6.27
N VAL A 178 4.75 0.52 6.55
CA VAL A 178 3.66 -0.23 5.92
C VAL A 178 3.68 -0.09 4.39
N PHE A 179 3.92 1.13 3.90
CA PHE A 179 4.11 1.41 2.48
C PHE A 179 5.28 0.59 1.90
N SER A 180 6.42 0.57 2.59
CA SER A 180 7.63 -0.12 2.13
C SER A 180 7.48 -1.64 2.06
N LEU A 181 6.64 -2.23 2.92
CA LEU A 181 6.34 -3.66 2.94
C LEU A 181 5.40 -4.07 1.80
N LEU A 182 4.52 -3.18 1.35
CA LEU A 182 3.51 -3.49 0.32
C LEU A 182 3.98 -3.22 -1.10
N ILE A 183 4.71 -2.12 -1.32
CA ILE A 183 4.89 -1.55 -2.65
C ILE A 183 5.63 -2.49 -3.61
N GLU A 184 6.68 -3.16 -3.15
CA GLU A 184 7.42 -4.13 -3.98
C GLU A 184 6.86 -5.55 -3.89
N ALA A 185 6.23 -5.92 -2.78
CA ALA A 185 5.62 -7.25 -2.64
C ALA A 185 4.49 -7.50 -3.65
N ASN A 186 3.83 -6.41 -4.11
CA ASN A 186 2.65 -6.44 -4.98
C ASN A 186 2.90 -5.60 -6.25
N PRO A 187 3.80 -6.02 -7.16
CA PRO A 187 4.32 -5.18 -8.23
C PRO A 187 3.29 -4.78 -9.29
N ARG A 188 2.13 -5.46 -9.37
CA ARG A 188 1.06 -5.19 -10.36
C ARG A 188 -0.19 -4.54 -9.78
N GLN A 189 -0.14 -4.11 -8.53
CA GLN A 189 -1.23 -3.42 -7.86
C GLN A 189 -0.97 -1.91 -7.83
N PRO A 190 -1.90 -1.09 -8.36
CA PRO A 190 -1.95 0.34 -8.07
C PRO A 190 -2.17 0.59 -6.57
N VAL A 191 -1.72 1.74 -6.08
CA VAL A 191 -1.82 2.10 -4.66
C VAL A 191 -2.59 3.41 -4.48
N VAL A 192 -3.51 3.40 -3.53
CA VAL A 192 -4.18 4.57 -2.97
C VAL A 192 -3.70 4.70 -1.52
N VAL A 193 -3.27 5.89 -1.13
CA VAL A 193 -2.83 6.17 0.24
C VAL A 193 -3.90 7.02 0.93
N LEU A 194 -4.25 6.65 2.15
CA LEU A 194 -5.15 7.43 3.00
C LEU A 194 -4.48 7.63 4.36
N ASP A 195 -4.33 8.89 4.74
CA ASP A 195 -4.02 9.23 6.13
C ASP A 195 -5.21 8.86 7.02
N ARG A 196 -4.93 8.08 8.07
CA ARG A 196 -5.96 7.43 8.89
C ARG A 196 -6.96 8.46 9.44
N PRO A 197 -8.27 8.28 9.20
CA PRO A 197 -9.27 9.09 9.88
C PRO A 197 -9.29 8.76 11.37
N THR A 198 -9.07 9.77 12.21
CA THR A 198 -9.21 9.68 13.67
C THR A 198 -10.44 10.45 14.13
N LEU A 199 -11.11 9.98 15.19
CA LEU A 199 -12.28 10.66 15.75
C LEU A 199 -12.01 12.15 16.10
N PRO A 200 -10.92 12.52 16.81
CA PRO A 200 -10.60 13.93 17.04
C PRO A 200 -10.31 14.71 15.75
N GLY A 201 -9.78 14.08 14.71
CA GLY A 201 -9.50 14.76 13.43
C GLY A 201 -10.77 15.08 12.63
N ILE A 202 -11.74 14.16 12.63
CA ILE A 202 -12.98 14.33 11.85
C ILE A 202 -14.07 15.11 12.60
N ALA A 203 -14.02 15.11 13.94
CA ALA A 203 -15.08 15.63 14.79
C ALA A 203 -14.49 16.21 16.10
N PRO A 204 -13.63 17.24 16.05
CA PRO A 204 -12.88 17.70 17.22
C PRO A 204 -13.79 18.15 18.36
N GLU A 205 -14.86 18.88 18.06
CA GLU A 205 -15.80 19.41 19.06
C GLU A 205 -16.61 18.27 19.70
N GLU A 206 -17.22 17.40 18.91
CA GLU A 206 -18.04 16.29 19.42
C GLU A 206 -17.19 15.22 20.09
N PHE A 207 -15.94 15.04 19.65
CA PHE A 207 -15.02 14.14 20.32
C PHE A 207 -14.63 14.68 21.71
N CYS A 208 -14.34 15.98 21.83
CA CYS A 208 -13.94 16.62 23.09
C CYS A 208 -15.09 17.07 24.00
N ASP A 209 -16.34 16.84 23.60
CA ASP A 209 -17.49 16.96 24.48
C ASP A 209 -17.62 15.71 25.38
N ALA A 210 -17.50 15.92 26.70
CA ALA A 210 -17.54 14.89 27.73
C ALA A 210 -18.97 14.38 28.04
N SER A 211 -19.99 14.95 27.40
CA SER A 211 -21.39 14.59 27.54
C SER A 211 -21.77 13.40 26.64
N ALA A 212 -22.79 12.63 27.03
CA ALA A 212 -23.32 11.53 26.21
C ALA A 212 -24.08 12.04 24.97
N GLU A 213 -24.61 13.27 25.07
CA GLU A 213 -25.41 13.96 24.06
C GLU A 213 -24.63 14.22 22.75
N SER A 214 -23.30 14.24 22.83
CA SER A 214 -22.42 14.41 21.66
C SER A 214 -22.19 13.13 20.85
N HIS A 215 -22.48 11.95 21.41
CA HIS A 215 -22.25 10.67 20.73
C HIS A 215 -23.00 10.53 19.39
N PRO A 216 -24.31 10.86 19.29
CA PRO A 216 -25.03 10.77 18.00
C PRO A 216 -24.39 11.61 16.89
N ALA A 217 -23.92 12.83 17.19
CA ALA A 217 -23.27 13.69 16.21
C ALA A 217 -21.89 13.16 15.78
N LEU A 218 -21.12 12.62 16.73
CA LEU A 218 -19.85 11.95 16.43
C LEU A 218 -20.04 10.70 15.55
N LEU A 219 -21.08 9.91 15.84
CA LEU A 219 -21.45 8.74 15.06
C LEU A 219 -21.83 9.16 13.63
N GLN A 220 -22.65 10.19 13.47
CA GLN A 220 -23.04 10.71 12.15
C GLN A 220 -21.83 11.14 11.31
N LYS A 221 -20.84 11.82 11.91
CA LYS A 221 -19.58 12.17 11.21
C LYS A 221 -18.79 10.93 10.81
N SER A 222 -18.78 9.90 11.65
CA SER A 222 -18.12 8.63 11.34
C SER A 222 -18.83 7.84 10.22
N GLU A 223 -20.17 7.91 10.14
CA GLU A 223 -20.96 7.36 9.03
C GLU A 223 -20.72 8.11 7.72
N HIS A 224 -20.51 9.43 7.78
CA HIS A 224 -20.12 10.23 6.62
C HIS A 224 -18.74 9.83 6.10
N VAL A 225 -17.74 9.69 6.99
CA VAL A 225 -16.41 9.16 6.63
C VAL A 225 -16.52 7.77 6.01
N ALA A 226 -17.35 6.89 6.58
CA ALA A 226 -17.58 5.55 6.05
C ALA A 226 -18.14 5.57 4.61
N SER A 227 -19.05 6.51 4.32
CA SER A 227 -19.61 6.70 2.99
C SER A 227 -18.56 7.22 2.00
N GLU A 228 -17.72 8.16 2.42
CA GLU A 228 -16.60 8.69 1.62
C GLU A 228 -15.52 7.64 1.34
N LEU A 229 -15.24 6.76 2.30
CA LEU A 229 -14.35 5.60 2.10
C LEU A 229 -14.88 4.69 1.00
N VAL A 230 -16.18 4.35 1.03
CA VAL A 230 -16.82 3.51 0.00
C VAL A 230 -16.74 4.18 -1.37
N ARG A 231 -16.95 5.50 -1.44
CA ARG A 231 -16.82 6.28 -2.67
C ARG A 231 -15.40 6.18 -3.23
N ILE A 232 -14.37 6.47 -2.44
CA ILE A 232 -12.95 6.42 -2.85
C ILE A 232 -12.55 5.01 -3.28
N MET A 233 -12.96 3.99 -2.53
CA MET A 233 -12.69 2.60 -2.88
C MET A 233 -13.33 2.23 -4.23
N THR A 234 -14.55 2.71 -4.49
CA THR A 234 -15.24 2.49 -5.77
C THR A 234 -14.54 3.23 -6.92
N GLU A 235 -14.26 4.53 -6.74
CA GLU A 235 -13.64 5.41 -7.75
C GLU A 235 -12.27 4.90 -8.21
N HIS A 236 -11.46 4.39 -7.29
CA HIS A 236 -10.12 3.90 -7.61
C HIS A 236 -10.03 2.38 -7.83
N ASN A 237 -11.18 1.68 -7.83
CA ASN A 237 -11.28 0.22 -7.90
C ASN A 237 -10.38 -0.48 -6.86
N VAL A 238 -10.45 -0.02 -5.61
CA VAL A 238 -9.80 -0.67 -4.46
C VAL A 238 -10.47 -2.00 -4.20
N ARG A 239 -9.66 -3.06 -4.10
CA ARG A 239 -10.10 -4.42 -3.74
C ARG A 239 -9.36 -4.99 -2.54
N PHE A 240 -8.29 -4.33 -2.13
CA PHE A 240 -7.39 -4.77 -1.08
C PHE A 240 -7.17 -3.60 -0.12
N VAL A 241 -7.40 -3.80 1.17
CA VAL A 241 -7.21 -2.78 2.20
C VAL A 241 -6.21 -3.29 3.22
N ASN A 242 -5.17 -2.51 3.49
CA ASN A 242 -4.28 -2.73 4.61
C ASN A 242 -4.72 -1.86 5.79
N VAL A 243 -4.94 -2.49 6.94
CA VAL A 243 -5.31 -1.83 8.21
C VAL A 243 -4.29 -2.23 9.27
N SER A 244 -3.16 -1.53 9.34
CA SER A 244 -2.07 -1.85 10.28
C SER A 244 -2.20 -1.14 11.64
N PHE A 245 -3.41 -0.75 12.01
CA PHE A 245 -3.75 -0.09 13.27
C PHE A 245 -5.05 -0.67 13.86
N GLY A 246 -5.41 -0.25 15.07
CA GLY A 246 -6.69 -0.56 15.70
C GLY A 246 -7.12 0.55 16.65
N GLU A 247 -8.43 0.72 16.82
CA GLU A 247 -9.00 1.58 17.85
C GLU A 247 -9.46 0.75 19.04
N THR A 248 -8.99 1.13 20.22
CA THR A 248 -9.29 0.47 21.50
C THR A 248 -9.68 1.53 22.52
N PHE A 249 -10.16 1.10 23.68
CA PHE A 249 -10.40 2.02 24.79
C PHE A 249 -9.16 2.86 25.13
N GLU A 250 -7.97 2.26 25.09
CA GLU A 250 -6.71 2.97 25.38
C GLU A 250 -6.40 4.02 24.31
N THR A 251 -6.57 3.69 23.02
CA THR A 251 -6.27 4.65 21.95
C THR A 251 -7.21 5.85 22.00
N ILE A 252 -8.48 5.64 22.34
CA ILE A 252 -9.45 6.71 22.55
C ILE A 252 -9.09 7.56 23.76
N ARG A 253 -8.71 6.94 24.88
CA ARG A 253 -8.26 7.62 26.09
C ARG A 253 -7.03 8.49 25.83
N ASP A 254 -6.03 7.96 25.13
CA ASP A 254 -4.82 8.70 24.79
C ASP A 254 -5.06 9.78 23.74
N SER A 255 -6.00 9.55 22.82
CA SER A 255 -6.43 10.58 21.86
C SER A 255 -7.15 11.74 22.56
N TRP A 256 -8.01 11.45 23.55
CA TRP A 256 -8.61 12.49 24.40
C TRP A 256 -7.54 13.33 25.08
N ARG A 257 -6.59 12.71 25.78
CA ARG A 257 -5.52 13.41 26.51
C ARG A 257 -4.67 14.32 25.61
N ARG A 258 -4.50 13.95 24.34
CA ARG A 258 -3.70 14.74 23.38
C ARG A 258 -4.50 15.85 22.70
N ALA A 259 -5.78 15.62 22.42
CA ALA A 259 -6.59 16.52 21.59
C ALA A 259 -7.49 17.47 22.39
N CYS A 260 -7.93 17.07 23.58
CA CYS A 260 -8.97 17.77 24.33
C CYS A 260 -8.41 18.53 25.53
N VAL A 261 -9.01 19.68 25.83
CA VAL A 261 -8.72 20.46 27.03
C VAL A 261 -9.68 20.05 28.14
N GLY A 262 -9.16 19.76 29.33
CA GLY A 262 -9.96 19.46 30.51
C GLY A 262 -9.75 18.05 31.07
N ASN A 263 -10.62 17.67 32.00
CA ASN A 263 -10.55 16.37 32.67
C ASN A 263 -10.94 15.23 31.71
N LEU A 264 -10.37 14.06 31.94
CA LEU A 264 -10.76 12.84 31.24
C LEU A 264 -12.23 12.48 31.63
N PRO A 265 -13.11 12.19 30.67
CA PRO A 265 -14.48 11.77 30.96
C PRO A 265 -14.49 10.36 31.54
N SER A 266 -15.68 9.92 31.97
CA SER A 266 -15.83 8.56 32.49
C SER A 266 -15.54 7.50 31.43
N ASP A 267 -15.13 6.30 31.85
CA ASP A 267 -14.87 5.19 30.93
C ASP A 267 -16.09 4.82 30.07
N SER A 268 -17.32 5.04 30.58
CA SER A 268 -18.54 4.81 29.79
C SER A 268 -18.61 5.72 28.57
N ILE A 269 -18.34 7.02 28.76
CA ILE A 269 -18.33 8.00 27.68
C ILE A 269 -17.21 7.67 26.68
N LEU A 270 -16.00 7.33 27.15
CA LEU A 270 -14.91 6.94 26.26
C LEU A 270 -15.24 5.70 25.41
N ARG A 271 -15.97 4.72 25.97
CA ARG A 271 -16.44 3.56 25.22
C ARG A 271 -17.53 3.90 24.21
N GLU A 272 -18.40 4.87 24.50
CA GLU A 272 -19.33 5.41 23.52
C GLU A 272 -18.58 6.12 22.38
N LYS A 273 -17.54 6.89 22.68
CA LYS A 273 -16.66 7.45 21.63
C LYS A 273 -16.00 6.34 20.80
N LEU A 274 -15.49 5.28 21.44
CA LEU A 274 -14.93 4.11 20.73
C LEU A 274 -15.97 3.45 19.80
N ALA A 275 -17.22 3.32 20.25
CA ALA A 275 -18.30 2.75 19.45
C ALA A 275 -18.62 3.60 18.21
N ALA A 276 -18.37 4.91 18.25
CA ALA A 276 -18.55 5.79 17.09
C ALA A 276 -17.58 5.47 15.95
N TYR A 277 -16.46 4.77 16.20
CA TYR A 277 -15.54 4.34 15.13
C TYR A 277 -16.07 3.18 14.27
N LYS A 278 -17.10 2.47 14.75
CA LYS A 278 -17.64 1.26 14.12
C LYS A 278 -18.01 1.42 12.63
N PRO A 279 -18.63 2.52 12.16
CA PRO A 279 -18.95 2.71 10.74
C PRO A 279 -17.71 2.73 9.85
N ILE A 280 -16.63 3.39 10.29
CA ILE A 280 -15.36 3.50 9.54
C ILE A 280 -14.77 2.11 9.34
N LEU A 281 -14.68 1.32 10.42
CA LEU A 281 -14.17 -0.04 10.34
C LEU A 281 -15.05 -0.93 9.44
N LYS A 282 -16.39 -0.79 9.51
CA LYS A 282 -17.31 -1.51 8.62
C LYS A 282 -17.07 -1.18 7.15
N ALA A 283 -16.86 0.09 6.80
CA ALA A 283 -16.52 0.45 5.43
C ALA A 283 -15.25 -0.29 4.96
N LEU A 284 -14.19 -0.30 5.77
CA LEU A 284 -12.94 -0.96 5.40
C LEU A 284 -13.04 -2.49 5.28
N SER A 285 -13.94 -3.14 6.03
CA SER A 285 -13.95 -4.60 6.22
C SER A 285 -15.23 -5.34 5.80
N LYS A 286 -16.25 -4.61 5.35
CA LYS A 286 -17.55 -5.13 4.91
C LYS A 286 -18.02 -4.51 3.59
N THR A 287 -17.19 -3.71 2.91
CA THR A 287 -17.54 -3.25 1.56
C THR A 287 -17.55 -4.45 0.61
N PRO A 288 -18.61 -4.64 -0.21
CA PRO A 288 -18.70 -5.78 -1.11
C PRO A 288 -17.52 -5.87 -2.09
N GLY A 289 -16.91 -7.05 -2.18
CA GLY A 289 -15.77 -7.30 -3.06
C GLY A 289 -14.50 -6.55 -2.66
N VAL A 290 -14.37 -6.13 -1.41
CA VAL A 290 -13.16 -5.53 -0.84
C VAL A 290 -12.68 -6.38 0.33
N PHE A 291 -11.44 -6.86 0.24
CA PHE A 291 -10.79 -7.61 1.31
C PHE A 291 -9.91 -6.72 2.19
N ALA A 292 -9.93 -6.94 3.50
CA ALA A 292 -9.09 -6.24 4.46
C ALA A 292 -8.16 -7.19 5.23
N ALA A 293 -6.87 -6.85 5.27
CA ALA A 293 -5.93 -7.44 6.21
C ALA A 293 -5.70 -6.45 7.36
N GLN A 294 -6.06 -6.84 8.57
CA GLN A 294 -5.93 -6.02 9.77
C GLN A 294 -4.89 -6.62 10.73
N SER A 295 -4.07 -5.77 11.34
CA SER A 295 -3.16 -6.20 12.41
C SER A 295 -3.93 -6.67 13.63
N ALA A 296 -3.61 -7.85 14.15
CA ALA A 296 -4.16 -8.32 15.43
C ALA A 296 -3.47 -7.63 16.63
N ILE A 297 -4.16 -7.58 17.77
CA ILE A 297 -3.62 -7.16 19.06
C ILE A 297 -3.99 -8.17 20.15
N ASN A 298 -3.25 -8.18 21.26
CA ASN A 298 -3.56 -9.00 22.42
C ASN A 298 -4.73 -8.39 23.23
N ALA A 299 -5.94 -8.53 22.71
CA ALA A 299 -7.15 -7.98 23.32
C ALA A 299 -7.60 -8.78 24.54
N SER A 300 -7.72 -8.08 25.68
CA SER A 300 -8.04 -8.70 26.97
C SER A 300 -9.54 -8.90 27.19
N ASN A 301 -10.38 -8.06 26.61
CA ASN A 301 -11.85 -8.15 26.71
C ASN A 301 -12.56 -7.48 25.53
N ALA A 302 -13.79 -7.91 25.23
CA ALA A 302 -14.56 -7.39 24.09
C ALA A 302 -15.12 -5.97 24.29
N GLN A 303 -15.16 -5.45 25.52
CA GLN A 303 -15.69 -4.12 25.79
C GLN A 303 -14.67 -3.02 25.43
N ASP A 304 -13.40 -3.25 25.74
CA ASP A 304 -12.30 -2.32 25.47
C ASP A 304 -11.65 -2.54 24.11
N PHE A 305 -11.85 -3.73 23.52
CA PHE A 305 -11.30 -4.15 22.23
C PHE A 305 -12.41 -4.74 21.33
N PRO A 306 -13.49 -4.01 21.05
CA PRO A 306 -14.67 -4.55 20.35
C PRO A 306 -14.38 -4.99 18.90
N TYR A 307 -13.24 -4.59 18.35
CA TYR A 307 -12.87 -4.79 16.96
C TYR A 307 -11.78 -5.85 16.75
N ASP A 308 -11.17 -6.36 17.82
CA ASP A 308 -9.94 -7.17 17.78
C ASP A 308 -10.18 -8.68 18.01
N TYR A 309 -11.38 -9.12 17.65
CA TYR A 309 -11.78 -10.52 17.65
C TYR A 309 -12.29 -10.94 16.26
N PRO A 310 -12.03 -12.20 15.83
CA PRO A 310 -12.70 -12.76 14.66
C PRO A 310 -14.22 -12.63 14.81
N SER A 311 -14.89 -12.07 13.80
CA SER A 311 -16.31 -11.74 13.89
C SER A 311 -16.99 -11.82 12.53
N GLN A 312 -18.23 -12.34 12.53
CA GLN A 312 -19.11 -12.35 11.35
C GLN A 312 -19.58 -10.94 10.96
N GLU A 313 -19.40 -9.94 11.83
CA GLU A 313 -19.69 -8.54 11.50
C GLU A 313 -18.71 -7.97 10.47
N TYR A 314 -17.52 -8.57 10.34
CA TYR A 314 -16.43 -8.15 9.46
C TYR A 314 -16.00 -9.31 8.53
N PRO A 315 -16.90 -9.79 7.65
CA PRO A 315 -16.72 -11.05 6.90
C PRO A 315 -15.60 -10.99 5.87
N ASN A 316 -15.22 -9.81 5.37
CA ASN A 316 -14.15 -9.67 4.38
C ASN A 316 -12.79 -9.35 5.00
N ARG A 317 -12.65 -9.55 6.32
CA ARG A 317 -11.43 -9.25 7.07
C ARG A 317 -10.69 -10.50 7.52
N VAL A 318 -9.37 -10.38 7.61
CA VAL A 318 -8.54 -11.25 8.46
C VAL A 318 -7.75 -10.44 9.49
N LEU A 319 -7.67 -10.95 10.71
CA LEU A 319 -6.79 -10.49 11.77
C LEU A 319 -5.46 -11.26 11.69
N ALA A 320 -4.39 -10.56 11.37
CA ALA A 320 -3.06 -11.12 11.16
C ALA A 320 -2.22 -11.04 12.45
N GLY A 321 -1.89 -12.21 12.99
CA GLY A 321 -0.84 -12.41 13.99
C GLY A 321 0.49 -12.77 13.33
N TYR A 322 1.54 -12.86 14.12
CA TYR A 322 2.85 -13.31 13.66
C TYR A 322 3.40 -14.45 14.49
N PHE A 323 4.32 -15.18 13.90
CA PHE A 323 5.31 -15.97 14.63
C PHE A 323 6.67 -15.73 13.99
N THR A 324 7.73 -16.09 14.70
CA THR A 324 9.09 -15.93 14.19
C THR A 324 9.80 -17.28 14.28
N ALA A 325 10.25 -17.77 13.14
CA ALA A 325 11.03 -19.00 13.05
C ALA A 325 12.01 -18.91 11.88
N LEU A 326 13.26 -19.30 12.10
CA LEU A 326 14.22 -19.43 11.01
C LEU A 326 13.91 -20.63 10.11
N THR A 327 13.35 -21.68 10.70
CA THR A 327 12.85 -22.87 10.01
C THR A 327 11.49 -23.22 10.60
N SER A 328 10.42 -22.89 9.88
CA SER A 328 9.05 -23.13 10.36
C SER A 328 8.63 -24.60 10.30
N GLY A 329 9.22 -25.37 9.36
CA GLY A 329 8.83 -26.76 9.11
C GLY A 329 7.42 -26.90 8.52
N LEU A 330 6.85 -25.80 8.02
CA LEU A 330 5.53 -25.76 7.39
C LEU A 330 5.66 -25.92 5.88
N ASP A 331 4.74 -26.66 5.27
CA ASP A 331 4.59 -26.70 3.82
C ASP A 331 3.82 -25.48 3.28
N GLU A 332 3.59 -25.45 1.95
CA GLU A 332 2.90 -24.36 1.25
C GLU A 332 1.44 -24.11 1.70
N GLN A 333 0.85 -25.05 2.44
CA GLN A 333 -0.51 -24.98 2.98
C GLN A 333 -0.49 -24.76 4.50
N GLY A 334 0.68 -24.59 5.11
CA GLY A 334 0.86 -24.43 6.54
C GLY A 334 0.80 -25.73 7.34
N ARG A 335 0.87 -26.90 6.68
CA ARG A 335 0.89 -28.21 7.36
C ARG A 335 2.30 -28.51 7.85
N GLY A 336 2.41 -29.00 9.08
CA GLY A 336 3.69 -29.31 9.71
C GLY A 336 3.54 -29.44 11.23
N ASN A 337 4.65 -29.45 11.95
CA ASN A 337 4.64 -29.50 13.42
C ASN A 337 4.35 -28.11 14.02
N SER A 338 3.09 -27.68 13.96
CA SER A 338 2.66 -26.39 14.51
C SER A 338 2.73 -26.30 16.03
N GLY A 339 2.86 -27.43 16.75
CA GLY A 339 2.94 -27.46 18.22
C GLY A 339 4.22 -26.84 18.78
N ALA A 340 5.26 -26.69 17.96
CA ALA A 340 6.49 -26.00 18.32
C ALA A 340 6.46 -24.49 18.02
N LEU A 341 5.42 -24.00 17.33
CA LEU A 341 5.32 -22.60 16.92
C LEU A 341 4.54 -21.79 17.94
N VAL A 342 5.07 -20.63 18.28
CA VAL A 342 4.43 -19.69 19.22
C VAL A 342 3.99 -18.45 18.45
N GLY A 343 2.68 -18.27 18.34
CA GLY A 343 2.07 -17.11 17.71
C GLY A 343 1.81 -15.97 18.70
N TRP A 344 1.86 -14.75 18.20
CA TRP A 344 1.43 -13.54 18.90
C TRP A 344 0.50 -12.70 18.00
N PRO A 345 -0.61 -12.13 18.53
CA PRO A 345 -1.15 -12.27 19.89
C PRO A 345 -1.81 -13.64 20.12
N GLN A 346 -2.56 -13.82 21.22
CA GLN A 346 -3.23 -15.08 21.54
C GLN A 346 -4.23 -15.52 20.46
N ARG A 347 -4.46 -16.84 20.35
CA ARG A 347 -5.22 -17.48 19.26
C ARG A 347 -6.62 -16.91 19.07
N GLN A 348 -7.29 -16.50 20.15
CA GLN A 348 -8.64 -15.95 20.10
C GLN A 348 -8.76 -14.59 19.38
N ASN A 349 -7.64 -13.88 19.17
CA ASN A 349 -7.62 -12.55 18.56
C ASN A 349 -7.10 -12.56 17.11
N VAL A 350 -6.87 -13.75 16.56
CA VAL A 350 -6.14 -13.93 15.31
C VAL A 350 -6.97 -14.81 14.37
N ASP A 351 -6.94 -14.55 13.08
CA ASP A 351 -7.43 -15.49 12.06
C ASP A 351 -6.28 -16.39 11.58
N LEU A 352 -5.10 -15.80 11.36
CA LEU A 352 -3.90 -16.47 10.86
C LEU A 352 -2.61 -15.84 11.41
N TYR A 353 -1.58 -16.67 11.61
CA TYR A 353 -0.22 -16.29 11.97
C TYR A 353 0.72 -16.47 10.79
N LEU A 354 1.53 -15.46 10.48
CA LEU A 354 2.53 -15.52 9.42
C LEU A 354 3.95 -15.48 9.98
N ASN A 355 4.84 -16.27 9.39
CA ASN A 355 6.25 -16.20 9.71
C ASN A 355 6.85 -14.90 9.16
N SER A 356 7.55 -14.13 9.99
CA SER A 356 8.36 -13.02 9.49
C SER A 356 9.72 -13.47 8.95
N GLY A 357 10.19 -14.66 9.35
CA GLY A 357 11.55 -15.13 9.06
C GLY A 357 12.64 -14.35 9.79
N VAL A 358 12.28 -13.47 10.74
CA VAL A 358 13.21 -12.62 11.52
C VAL A 358 12.98 -12.82 13.01
N LEU A 359 14.02 -13.16 13.76
CA LEU A 359 13.96 -13.30 15.22
C LEU A 359 14.00 -11.93 15.92
N ALA A 360 13.33 -11.82 17.07
CA ALA A 360 13.21 -10.58 17.82
C ALA A 360 14.48 -10.13 18.57
N GLN A 361 15.50 -11.01 18.66
CA GLN A 361 16.71 -10.74 19.43
C GLN A 361 17.84 -10.21 18.54
N ARG A 362 18.45 -9.06 18.91
CA ARG A 362 19.64 -8.50 18.24
C ARG A 362 20.77 -9.55 18.16
N PRO A 363 21.46 -9.72 17.02
CA PRO A 363 21.48 -8.86 15.82
C PRO A 363 20.31 -9.04 14.83
N PHE A 364 19.18 -9.58 15.28
CA PHE A 364 17.98 -9.91 14.50
C PHE A 364 18.27 -10.95 13.42
N PRO A 365 18.71 -12.17 13.81
CA PRO A 365 18.93 -13.25 12.86
C PRO A 365 17.72 -13.46 11.98
N TYR A 366 17.95 -13.63 10.68
CA TYR A 366 16.91 -13.90 9.69
C TYR A 366 17.25 -15.12 8.84
N ASN A 367 16.23 -15.76 8.28
CA ASN A 367 16.40 -16.89 7.37
C ASN A 367 16.63 -16.43 5.93
N GLN A 368 16.70 -17.36 4.98
CA GLN A 368 16.92 -17.04 3.57
C GLN A 368 15.70 -16.40 2.87
N THR A 369 14.54 -16.35 3.52
CA THR A 369 13.29 -15.79 2.97
C THR A 369 12.62 -14.87 4.00
N PRO A 370 13.30 -13.82 4.49
CA PRO A 370 12.72 -12.99 5.53
C PRO A 370 11.72 -11.99 4.95
N LEU A 371 10.91 -11.40 5.82
CA LEU A 371 10.05 -10.29 5.43
C LEU A 371 10.95 -9.10 5.10
N LEU A 372 10.90 -8.67 3.85
CA LEU A 372 11.72 -7.59 3.33
C LEU A 372 10.93 -6.28 3.31
N GLN A 373 11.63 -5.21 3.59
CA GLN A 373 11.16 -3.84 3.40
C GLN A 373 12.10 -3.13 2.43
N VAL A 374 11.54 -2.15 1.74
CA VAL A 374 12.31 -1.23 0.88
C VAL A 374 13.11 -0.25 1.74
N ASP A 375 14.24 0.25 1.24
CA ASP A 375 15.01 1.32 1.87
C ASP A 375 14.34 2.71 1.83
N GLY A 376 14.98 3.70 2.45
CA GLY A 376 14.48 5.07 2.54
C GLY A 376 14.28 5.77 1.19
N PHE A 377 14.88 5.25 0.12
CA PHE A 377 14.88 5.89 -1.20
C PHE A 377 14.20 5.05 -2.29
N GLY A 378 13.82 3.81 -1.97
CA GLY A 378 13.30 2.90 -2.98
C GLY A 378 14.37 2.14 -3.75
N THR A 379 15.64 2.17 -3.34
CA THR A 379 16.77 1.70 -4.15
C THR A 379 17.40 0.41 -3.68
N ASP A 380 16.92 -0.17 -2.60
CA ASP A 380 17.28 -1.51 -2.16
C ASP A 380 16.15 -2.09 -1.29
N ILE A 381 16.26 -3.37 -0.97
CA ILE A 381 15.43 -4.04 0.02
C ILE A 381 16.31 -4.75 1.05
N TYR A 382 15.82 -4.87 2.28
CA TYR A 382 16.51 -5.57 3.34
C TYR A 382 15.50 -6.17 4.35
N PRO A 383 15.91 -7.15 5.16
CA PRO A 383 15.06 -7.73 6.18
C PRO A 383 14.58 -6.67 7.17
N ILE A 384 13.33 -6.80 7.63
CA ILE A 384 12.88 -6.05 8.80
C ILE A 384 13.79 -6.35 10.01
N THR A 385 13.89 -5.41 10.94
CA THR A 385 14.78 -5.54 12.11
C THR A 385 14.05 -5.94 13.39
N THR A 386 12.74 -6.16 13.34
CA THR A 386 11.97 -6.80 14.42
C THR A 386 10.66 -7.29 13.81
N THR A 387 9.69 -7.79 14.59
CA THR A 387 8.38 -8.18 14.06
C THR A 387 7.26 -7.56 14.91
N ALA A 388 6.27 -7.00 14.24
CA ALA A 388 5.03 -6.49 14.82
C ALA A 388 3.84 -6.92 13.96
N THR A 389 2.63 -7.00 14.52
CA THR A 389 1.44 -7.37 13.74
C THR A 389 1.11 -6.36 12.66
N SER A 390 1.44 -5.09 12.86
CA SER A 390 1.31 -4.05 11.85
C SER A 390 2.22 -4.24 10.63
N TRP A 391 3.30 -5.01 10.75
CA TRP A 391 4.19 -5.38 9.64
C TRP A 391 3.72 -6.67 8.95
N ILE A 392 2.85 -7.42 9.62
CA ILE A 392 2.39 -8.73 9.19
C ILE A 392 1.01 -8.65 8.52
N ALA A 393 0.20 -7.62 8.83
CA ALA A 393 -0.98 -7.27 8.03
C ALA A 393 -0.63 -7.03 6.54
N PRO A 394 0.43 -6.29 6.18
CA PRO A 394 0.94 -6.19 4.81
C PRO A 394 1.26 -7.55 4.16
N LEU A 395 1.87 -8.45 4.92
CA LEU A 395 2.21 -9.79 4.44
C LEU A 395 0.95 -10.64 4.23
N ALA A 396 -0.04 -10.54 5.12
CA ALA A 396 -1.33 -11.19 4.96
C ALA A 396 -2.07 -10.69 3.72
N LEU A 397 -2.03 -9.37 3.47
CA LEU A 397 -2.60 -8.79 2.25
C LEU A 397 -1.88 -9.30 1.01
N SER A 398 -0.55 -9.31 1.02
CA SER A 398 0.26 -9.78 -0.11
C SER A 398 0.02 -11.27 -0.41
N ARG A 399 -0.18 -12.09 0.64
CA ARG A 399 -0.57 -13.50 0.50
C ARG A 399 -1.97 -13.66 -0.12
N PHE A 400 -2.93 -12.84 0.31
CA PHE A 400 -4.27 -12.84 -0.28
C PHE A 400 -4.21 -12.48 -1.77
N ILE A 401 -3.50 -11.40 -2.12
CA ILE A 401 -3.29 -10.94 -3.50
C ILE A 401 -2.64 -12.05 -4.35
N HIS A 402 -1.63 -12.72 -3.80
CA HIS A 402 -1.00 -13.84 -4.48
C HIS A 402 -2.01 -14.95 -4.80
N LEU A 403 -2.85 -15.36 -3.85
CA LEU A 403 -3.89 -16.38 -4.08
C LEU A 403 -4.93 -15.90 -5.11
N ARG A 404 -5.35 -14.64 -5.03
CA ARG A 404 -6.28 -13.99 -5.96
C ARG A 404 -5.82 -14.17 -7.41
N TYR A 405 -4.53 -13.94 -7.70
CA TYR A 405 -4.04 -14.01 -9.08
C TYR A 405 -3.43 -15.35 -9.48
N SER A 406 -2.91 -16.14 -8.54
CA SER A 406 -2.35 -17.46 -8.86
C SER A 406 -3.41 -18.52 -9.12
N SER A 407 -4.57 -18.41 -8.46
CA SER A 407 -5.61 -19.44 -8.49
C SER A 407 -6.96 -18.95 -9.01
N PHE A 408 -7.24 -17.66 -8.93
CA PHE A 408 -8.58 -17.12 -9.17
C PHE A 408 -8.61 -15.93 -10.13
N GLY A 409 -7.53 -15.65 -10.88
CA GLY A 409 -7.35 -14.39 -11.63
C GLY A 409 -8.48 -14.03 -12.61
N ASN A 410 -9.23 -15.02 -13.09
CA ASN A 410 -10.34 -14.84 -14.03
C ASN A 410 -11.72 -14.68 -13.35
N GLU A 411 -11.82 -14.88 -12.04
CA GLU A 411 -13.07 -14.67 -11.28
C GLU A 411 -13.24 -13.18 -10.91
N THR A 412 -14.48 -12.71 -10.81
CA THR A 412 -14.80 -11.36 -10.31
C THR A 412 -14.58 -11.30 -8.80
N MET A 413 -13.94 -10.23 -8.32
CA MET A 413 -13.73 -9.99 -6.89
C MET A 413 -15.04 -9.61 -6.19
N ASN A 414 -15.69 -10.60 -5.59
CA ASN A 414 -16.91 -10.49 -4.78
C ASN A 414 -16.73 -11.20 -3.43
N ASP A 415 -17.70 -11.07 -2.51
CA ASP A 415 -17.60 -11.63 -1.15
C ASP A 415 -17.45 -13.16 -1.15
N GLN A 416 -18.11 -13.86 -2.07
CA GLN A 416 -17.97 -15.31 -2.21
C GLN A 416 -16.55 -15.72 -2.60
N LEU A 417 -15.92 -14.99 -3.52
CA LEU A 417 -14.52 -15.23 -3.89
C LEU A 417 -13.57 -14.90 -2.72
N ILE A 418 -13.86 -13.83 -1.97
CA ILE A 418 -13.09 -13.49 -0.76
C ILE A 418 -13.13 -14.66 0.23
N GLU A 419 -14.30 -15.23 0.50
CA GLU A 419 -14.42 -16.40 1.37
C GLU A 419 -13.64 -17.61 0.84
N LYS A 420 -13.70 -17.90 -0.47
CA LYS A 420 -12.92 -18.97 -1.09
C LYS A 420 -11.41 -18.75 -0.90
N ILE A 421 -10.91 -17.53 -1.09
CA ILE A 421 -9.50 -17.20 -0.93
C ILE A 421 -9.09 -17.30 0.55
N ARG A 422 -9.91 -16.79 1.48
CA ARG A 422 -9.65 -16.90 2.93
C ARG A 422 -9.56 -18.36 3.38
N ALA A 423 -10.42 -19.24 2.86
CA ALA A 423 -10.33 -20.68 3.11
C ALA A 423 -9.03 -21.31 2.59
N ARG A 424 -8.36 -20.72 1.58
CA ARG A 424 -7.02 -21.13 1.11
C ARG A 424 -5.89 -20.53 1.93
N MET A 425 -6.09 -19.38 2.58
CA MET A 425 -5.11 -18.82 3.52
C MET A 425 -5.05 -19.62 4.82
N VAL A 426 -6.15 -20.24 5.22
CA VAL A 426 -6.27 -21.04 6.45
C VAL A 426 -6.96 -22.37 6.14
N PRO A 427 -6.33 -23.28 5.37
CA PRO A 427 -6.95 -24.53 4.97
C PRO A 427 -7.24 -25.42 6.19
N VAL A 428 -8.25 -26.27 6.06
CA VAL A 428 -8.55 -27.32 7.05
C VAL A 428 -7.65 -28.52 6.77
N ALA A 429 -7.30 -29.30 7.81
CA ALA A 429 -6.42 -30.48 7.77
C ALA A 429 -4.94 -30.23 8.12
N CYS A 430 -4.68 -29.48 9.20
CA CYS A 430 -3.34 -29.33 9.77
C CYS A 430 -2.95 -30.48 10.70
N GLY A 431 -2.73 -31.65 10.10
CA GLY A 431 -2.46 -32.91 10.83
C GLY A 431 -3.72 -33.60 11.37
N ASN A 432 -4.85 -32.91 11.47
CA ASN A 432 -6.17 -33.45 11.80
C ASN A 432 -7.24 -32.82 10.89
N PRO A 433 -8.17 -33.59 10.29
CA PRO A 433 -9.24 -33.08 9.41
C PRO A 433 -10.13 -31.97 9.98
N LYS A 434 -10.07 -31.68 11.29
CA LYS A 434 -10.87 -30.62 11.94
C LYS A 434 -10.04 -29.41 12.38
N THR A 435 -8.71 -29.45 12.25
CA THR A 435 -7.84 -28.35 12.67
C THR A 435 -7.48 -27.47 11.48
N ALA A 436 -7.69 -26.16 11.65
CA ALA A 436 -7.32 -25.16 10.67
C ALA A 436 -5.81 -24.88 10.70
N CYS A 437 -5.19 -24.71 9.53
CA CYS A 437 -3.79 -24.36 9.36
C CYS A 437 -3.55 -22.88 9.57
N VAL A 438 -3.55 -22.48 10.85
CA VAL A 438 -3.49 -21.07 11.23
C VAL A 438 -2.09 -20.49 11.15
N PHE A 439 -1.05 -21.33 11.21
CA PHE A 439 0.32 -20.92 10.97
C PHE A 439 0.65 -21.11 9.49
N GLN A 440 1.18 -20.08 8.84
CA GLN A 440 1.56 -20.09 7.43
C GLN A 440 2.94 -19.46 7.27
N ASP A 441 3.72 -19.96 6.30
CA ASP A 441 5.03 -19.39 5.95
C ASP A 441 5.07 -19.00 4.47
N PRO A 442 4.33 -17.94 4.07
CA PRO A 442 4.21 -17.59 2.66
C PRO A 442 5.54 -17.15 2.05
N LEU A 443 6.47 -16.64 2.86
CA LEU A 443 7.77 -16.17 2.38
C LEU A 443 8.68 -17.34 2.00
N LEU A 444 8.73 -18.40 2.82
CA LEU A 444 9.46 -19.64 2.51
C LEU A 444 9.03 -20.26 1.18
N HIS A 445 7.75 -20.14 0.84
CA HIS A 445 7.15 -20.76 -0.33
C HIS A 445 7.01 -19.80 -1.53
N GLY A 446 7.53 -18.57 -1.44
CA GLY A 446 7.45 -17.60 -2.54
C GLY A 446 6.01 -17.17 -2.87
N GLN A 447 5.11 -17.19 -1.88
CA GLN A 447 3.68 -16.94 -2.04
C GLN A 447 3.33 -15.44 -1.94
N VAL A 448 4.10 -14.62 -2.66
CA VAL A 448 3.89 -13.19 -2.86
C VAL A 448 4.04 -12.87 -4.34
N GLU A 449 3.38 -11.83 -4.84
CA GLU A 449 3.34 -11.52 -6.27
C GLU A 449 4.72 -11.16 -6.84
N ALA A 450 5.57 -10.48 -6.06
CA ALA A 450 6.94 -10.17 -6.46
C ALA A 450 7.74 -11.40 -6.91
N VAL A 451 7.56 -12.53 -6.21
CA VAL A 451 8.26 -13.79 -6.52
C VAL A 451 7.54 -14.54 -7.64
N ARG A 452 6.22 -14.66 -7.58
CA ARG A 452 5.43 -15.37 -8.62
C ARG A 452 5.62 -14.77 -10.01
N LEU A 453 5.74 -13.44 -10.10
CA LEU A 453 5.88 -12.69 -11.34
C LEU A 453 7.34 -12.52 -11.78
N GLY A 454 8.32 -13.01 -11.01
CA GLY A 454 9.74 -12.96 -11.39
C GLY A 454 10.43 -11.61 -11.17
N TYR A 455 9.83 -10.66 -10.46
CA TYR A 455 10.48 -9.38 -10.10
C TYR A 455 11.57 -9.56 -9.04
N ARG A 456 11.53 -10.67 -8.28
CA ARG A 456 12.50 -10.99 -7.23
C ARG A 456 12.73 -12.49 -7.13
N THR A 457 13.95 -12.91 -6.79
CA THR A 457 14.22 -14.29 -6.38
C THR A 457 13.52 -14.61 -5.06
N ARG A 458 13.16 -15.88 -4.86
CA ARG A 458 12.58 -16.31 -3.58
C ARG A 458 13.54 -16.10 -2.41
N LEU A 459 14.79 -16.52 -2.60
CA LEU A 459 15.84 -16.36 -1.60
C LEU A 459 16.35 -14.92 -1.62
N TYR A 460 16.45 -14.31 -0.44
CA TYR A 460 17.11 -13.03 -0.25
C TYR A 460 18.63 -13.22 -0.36
N GLN A 461 19.27 -12.32 -1.11
CA GLN A 461 20.72 -12.27 -1.25
C GLN A 461 21.21 -10.99 -0.58
N GLU A 462 21.98 -11.16 0.49
CA GLU A 462 22.65 -10.03 1.15
C GLU A 462 23.54 -9.26 0.15
N PRO A 463 23.62 -7.93 0.27
CA PRO A 463 24.51 -7.07 -0.51
C PRO A 463 25.98 -7.49 -0.50
#